data_AF-A0A2G2XKV1-F1
#
_entry.id   AF-A0A2G2XKV1-F1
#
_cell.length_a   1.000
_cell.length_b   1.000
_cell.length_c   1.000
_cell.angle_alpha   90.00
_cell.angle_beta   90.00
_cell.angle_gamma   90.00
#
_symmetry.space_group_name_H-M   'P 1'
#
loop_
_entity.id
_entity.type
_entity.pdbx_description
1 polymer ?
#
loop_
_entity_poly.entity_id
_entity_poly.type
_entity_poly.pdbx_seq_one_letter_code
_entity_poly.pdbx_strand_id
1 'polypeptide(L)'
;MGGREGLIDTAVKTSETGYIQRLLVKSMEDIMVKYDGTVRNSLGDVIQFLYREDGIDSVWIETQKLDSLKARRSTFDALYVYEIDDPNWNPSYMLPETVKDLKSIWEICSVFDAEVQKLEADRHQLGTEIVVAGDDSWPLPVNIQRLVLNAQKILKIDFRRPFDIMVSQKNATLFFNILLRSALASKKSIGQPATQVTLNTFHYAGVSAKNVKLGVPRLGEIIIVAKKIKTPSLSVYLKPEMSTLIKEDVEFVKSYYKMPDKEIDLNKISSWLLRIELNREMMVDKKLNMANIAEKINL
;
A
#
# COMPACT_ATOMS: atom_id res chain seq x y z
N MET A 1 22.87 18.63 -32.80
CA MET A 1 23.47 17.49 -32.08
C MET A 1 22.45 16.63 -31.35
N GLY A 2 21.47 17.18 -30.62
CA GLY A 2 20.50 16.38 -29.84
C GLY A 2 19.63 15.38 -30.63
N GLY A 3 19.27 15.68 -31.89
CA GLY A 3 18.46 14.75 -32.70
C GLY A 3 19.17 13.44 -33.07
N ARG A 4 20.50 13.47 -33.25
CA ARG A 4 21.30 12.28 -33.56
C ARG A 4 21.48 11.39 -32.33
N GLU A 5 21.65 12.01 -31.16
CA GLU A 5 21.76 11.32 -29.88
C GLU A 5 20.45 10.60 -29.51
N GLY A 6 19.30 11.25 -29.72
CA GLY A 6 17.99 10.63 -29.49
C GLY A 6 17.71 9.41 -30.40
N LEU A 7 18.11 9.46 -31.68
CA LEU A 7 17.96 8.33 -32.60
C LEU A 7 18.84 7.14 -32.22
N ILE A 8 20.08 7.40 -31.80
CA ILE A 8 21.01 6.36 -31.34
C ILE A 8 20.51 5.75 -30.03
N ASP A 9 20.10 6.56 -29.07
CA ASP A 9 19.59 6.12 -27.77
C ASP A 9 18.30 5.29 -27.92
N THR A 10 17.42 5.68 -28.83
CA THR A 10 16.20 4.91 -29.16
C THR A 10 16.55 3.55 -29.75
N ALA A 11 17.51 3.49 -30.69
CA ALA A 11 17.93 2.23 -31.31
C ALA A 11 18.56 1.26 -30.29
N VAL A 12 19.42 1.76 -29.40
CA VAL A 12 20.07 0.95 -28.34
C VAL A 12 19.07 0.48 -27.30
N LYS A 13 18.16 1.36 -26.83
CA LYS A 13 17.12 0.97 -25.86
C LYS A 13 16.19 -0.11 -26.42
N THR A 14 15.87 -0.05 -27.71
CA THR A 14 14.99 -1.02 -28.36
C THR A 14 15.62 -2.42 -28.42
N SER A 15 16.94 -2.53 -28.63
CA SER A 15 17.61 -3.83 -28.65
C SER A 15 17.76 -4.43 -27.24
N GLU A 16 18.07 -3.60 -26.23
CA GLU A 16 18.19 -4.03 -24.83
C GLU A 16 16.84 -4.48 -24.23
N THR A 17 15.76 -3.73 -24.48
CA THR A 17 14.42 -4.10 -23.99
C THR A 17 13.92 -5.38 -24.62
N GLY A 18 14.18 -5.62 -25.91
CA GLY A 18 13.83 -6.86 -26.59
C GLY A 18 14.56 -8.08 -26.03
N TYR A 19 15.85 -7.94 -25.68
CA TYR A 19 16.59 -9.00 -25.01
C TYR A 19 16.00 -9.34 -23.63
N ILE A 20 15.75 -8.32 -22.80
CA ILE A 20 15.16 -8.49 -21.47
C ILE A 20 13.76 -9.11 -21.55
N GLN A 21 12.94 -8.64 -22.49
CA GLN A 21 11.62 -9.21 -22.78
C GLN A 21 11.71 -10.71 -23.07
N ARG A 22 12.59 -11.12 -23.99
CA ARG A 22 12.74 -12.53 -24.36
C ARG A 22 13.24 -13.37 -23.19
N LEU A 23 14.15 -12.84 -22.40
CA LEU A 23 14.65 -13.50 -21.19
C LEU A 23 13.52 -13.74 -20.18
N LEU A 24 12.68 -12.74 -19.92
CA LEU A 24 11.53 -12.86 -19.03
C LEU A 24 10.53 -13.90 -19.53
N VAL A 25 10.15 -13.84 -20.81
CA VAL A 25 9.23 -14.82 -21.42
C VAL A 25 9.78 -16.23 -21.27
N LYS A 26 11.06 -16.45 -21.58
CA LYS A 26 11.68 -17.78 -21.44
C LYS A 26 11.83 -18.24 -19.99
N SER A 27 11.98 -17.34 -19.04
CA SER A 27 12.04 -17.70 -17.62
C SER A 27 10.66 -18.01 -17.01
N MET A 28 9.58 -17.44 -17.58
CA MET A 28 8.23 -17.52 -17.02
C MET A 28 7.27 -18.41 -17.83
N GLU A 29 7.70 -18.99 -18.97
CA GLU A 29 6.84 -19.80 -19.84
C GLU A 29 6.34 -21.09 -19.19
N ASP A 30 7.07 -21.63 -18.23
CA ASP A 30 6.73 -22.88 -17.54
C ASP A 30 5.74 -22.69 -16.38
N ILE A 31 5.46 -21.45 -15.99
CA ILE A 31 4.61 -21.13 -14.85
C ILE A 31 3.15 -21.12 -15.29
N MET A 32 2.32 -21.95 -14.65
CA MET A 32 0.89 -22.03 -14.96
C MET A 32 0.00 -22.22 -13.73
N VAL A 33 -1.22 -21.71 -13.80
CA VAL A 33 -2.25 -21.94 -12.78
C VAL A 33 -2.90 -23.30 -13.00
N LYS A 34 -3.02 -24.09 -11.93
CA LYS A 34 -3.70 -25.40 -11.95
C LYS A 34 -5.15 -25.26 -11.48
N TYR A 35 -5.96 -26.31 -11.70
CA TYR A 35 -7.39 -26.32 -11.36
C TYR A 35 -7.69 -26.09 -9.87
N ASP A 36 -6.72 -26.35 -8.99
CA ASP A 36 -6.81 -26.10 -7.55
C ASP A 36 -6.58 -24.62 -7.18
N GLY A 37 -6.27 -23.75 -8.15
CA GLY A 37 -5.96 -22.33 -7.94
C GLY A 37 -4.50 -22.06 -7.57
N THR A 38 -3.67 -23.10 -7.47
CA THR A 38 -2.23 -22.98 -7.19
C THR A 38 -1.47 -22.63 -8.46
N VAL A 39 -0.38 -21.87 -8.31
CA VAL A 39 0.56 -21.56 -9.40
C VAL A 39 1.72 -22.55 -9.30
N ARG A 40 1.94 -23.33 -10.36
CA ARG A 40 2.96 -24.38 -10.38
C ARG A 40 3.87 -24.27 -11.59
N ASN A 41 5.09 -24.79 -11.43
CA ASN A 41 6.03 -24.93 -12.53
C ASN A 41 5.72 -26.18 -13.39
N SER A 42 6.44 -26.35 -14.50
CA SER A 42 6.35 -27.53 -15.38
C SER A 42 6.63 -28.86 -14.65
N LEU A 43 7.52 -28.84 -13.65
CA LEU A 43 7.86 -30.00 -12.80
C LEU A 43 6.79 -30.34 -11.75
N GLY A 44 5.79 -29.49 -11.54
CA GLY A 44 4.74 -29.68 -10.54
C GLY A 44 5.04 -29.05 -9.18
N ASP A 45 6.19 -28.39 -9.01
CA ASP A 45 6.52 -27.61 -7.81
C ASP A 45 5.57 -26.42 -7.65
N VAL A 46 5.08 -26.19 -6.43
CA VAL A 46 4.16 -25.09 -6.10
C VAL A 46 4.97 -23.81 -5.84
N ILE A 47 4.72 -22.78 -6.65
CA ILE A 47 5.34 -21.45 -6.53
C ILE A 47 4.47 -20.54 -5.66
N GLN A 48 3.14 -20.55 -5.89
CA GLN A 48 2.16 -19.81 -5.09
C GLN A 48 0.96 -20.69 -4.76
N PHE A 49 0.47 -20.62 -3.52
CA PHE A 49 -0.70 -21.37 -3.08
C PHE A 49 -2.00 -20.85 -3.69
N LEU A 50 -2.07 -19.56 -3.99
CA LEU A 50 -3.21 -18.92 -4.60
C LEU A 50 -2.70 -17.93 -5.65
N TYR A 51 -3.22 -18.01 -6.87
CA TYR A 51 -2.90 -17.07 -7.93
C TYR A 51 -3.03 -15.63 -7.42
N ARG A 52 -1.95 -14.86 -7.47
CA ARG A 52 -1.91 -13.45 -7.06
C ARG A 52 -2.34 -13.21 -5.60
N GLU A 53 -2.27 -14.23 -4.75
CA GLU A 53 -2.66 -14.19 -3.34
C GLU A 53 -4.15 -13.88 -3.07
N ASP A 54 -4.94 -13.55 -4.09
CA ASP A 54 -6.37 -13.25 -4.02
C ASP A 54 -7.24 -14.23 -4.85
N GLY A 55 -6.65 -14.90 -5.84
CA GLY A 55 -7.34 -15.76 -6.79
C GLY A 55 -8.20 -15.00 -7.78
N ILE A 56 -7.88 -13.73 -8.05
CA ILE A 56 -8.72 -12.82 -8.84
C ILE A 56 -8.00 -12.40 -10.12
N ASP A 57 -8.72 -12.47 -11.23
CA ASP A 57 -8.24 -11.97 -12.51
C ASP A 57 -8.18 -10.43 -12.54
N SER A 58 -7.03 -9.91 -12.95
CA SER A 58 -6.71 -8.49 -13.11
C SER A 58 -7.67 -7.71 -14.02
N VAL A 59 -8.29 -8.37 -15.00
CA VAL A 59 -9.21 -7.72 -15.95
C VAL A 59 -10.41 -7.09 -15.24
N TRP A 60 -10.82 -7.66 -14.11
CA TRP A 60 -12.01 -7.24 -13.36
C TRP A 60 -11.71 -6.30 -12.21
N ILE A 61 -10.46 -5.88 -12.04
CA ILE A 61 -10.05 -5.04 -10.91
C ILE A 61 -10.04 -3.58 -11.30
N GLU A 62 -10.61 -2.75 -10.43
CA GLU A 62 -10.72 -1.31 -10.60
C GLU A 62 -10.22 -0.60 -9.35
N THR A 63 -9.55 0.54 -9.51
CA THR A 63 -9.14 1.38 -8.38
C THR A 63 -10.36 2.01 -7.72
N GLN A 64 -10.48 1.83 -6.41
CA GLN A 64 -11.61 2.31 -5.60
C GLN A 64 -11.10 3.02 -4.35
N LYS A 65 -11.86 4.02 -3.90
CA LYS A 65 -11.55 4.75 -2.67
C LYS A 65 -12.23 4.11 -1.47
N LEU A 66 -11.50 3.98 -0.37
CA LEU A 66 -12.01 3.52 0.91
C LEU A 66 -12.22 4.70 1.86
N ASP A 67 -13.44 5.24 1.88
CA ASP A 67 -13.80 6.44 2.66
C ASP A 67 -13.65 6.25 4.18
N SER A 68 -13.76 5.00 4.66
CA SER A 68 -13.60 4.65 6.08
C SER A 68 -12.17 4.77 6.60
N LEU A 69 -11.15 4.74 5.73
CA LEU A 69 -9.74 4.65 6.11
C LEU A 69 -9.18 6.00 6.63
N LYS A 70 -9.68 7.12 6.09
CA LYS A 70 -9.29 8.48 6.50
C LYS A 70 -10.30 9.14 7.45
N ALA A 71 -11.43 8.49 7.71
CA ALA A 71 -12.46 9.05 8.58
C ALA A 71 -11.93 9.22 10.02
N ARG A 72 -12.21 10.39 10.61
CA ARG A 72 -12.02 10.60 12.04
C ARG A 72 -13.06 9.79 12.81
N ARG A 73 -12.76 9.45 14.07
CA ARG A 73 -13.69 8.70 14.93
C ARG A 73 -15.08 9.33 14.98
N SER A 74 -15.18 10.64 15.18
CA SER A 74 -16.48 11.33 15.21
C SER A 74 -17.28 11.22 13.91
N THR A 75 -16.61 11.33 12.75
CA THR A 75 -17.26 11.18 11.44
C THR A 75 -17.63 9.72 11.15
N PHE A 76 -16.87 8.77 11.70
CA PHE A 76 -17.15 7.34 11.58
C PHE A 76 -18.37 6.98 12.42
N ASP A 77 -18.42 7.44 13.67
CA ASP A 77 -19.54 7.19 14.57
C ASP A 77 -20.85 7.75 13.97
N ALA A 78 -20.81 8.97 13.42
CA ALA A 78 -21.97 9.59 12.76
C ALA A 78 -22.44 8.87 11.47
N LEU A 79 -21.58 8.08 10.82
CA LEU A 79 -21.92 7.38 9.58
C LEU A 79 -22.37 5.93 9.81
N TYR A 80 -21.83 5.26 10.81
CA TYR A 80 -22.00 3.82 11.01
C TYR A 80 -22.73 3.44 12.30
N VAL A 81 -22.78 4.32 13.31
CA VAL A 81 -23.46 4.04 14.59
C VAL A 81 -24.91 4.49 14.50
N TYR A 82 -25.83 3.59 14.84
CA TYR A 82 -27.24 3.92 15.00
C TYR A 82 -27.53 4.17 16.49
N GLU A 83 -28.06 5.34 16.81
CA GLU A 83 -28.45 5.72 18.19
C GLU A 83 -29.82 5.12 18.55
N ILE A 84 -29.94 3.79 18.53
CA ILE A 84 -31.23 3.10 18.71
C ILE A 84 -31.82 3.36 20.11
N ASP A 85 -30.95 3.54 21.12
CA ASP A 85 -31.32 3.81 22.51
C ASP A 85 -31.86 5.23 22.74
N ASP A 86 -31.59 6.18 21.83
CA ASP A 86 -32.07 7.54 22.00
C ASP A 86 -33.59 7.61 21.76
N PRO A 87 -34.38 8.14 22.72
CA PRO A 87 -35.82 8.36 22.54
C PRO A 87 -36.16 9.21 21.31
N ASN A 88 -35.27 10.11 20.90
CA ASN A 88 -35.44 11.04 19.80
C ASN A 88 -34.96 10.49 18.44
N TRP A 89 -34.34 9.31 18.41
CA TRP A 89 -33.93 8.68 17.16
C TRP A 89 -35.14 8.18 16.39
N ASN A 90 -35.49 8.91 15.32
CA ASN A 90 -36.58 8.62 14.39
C ASN A 90 -36.10 8.83 12.94
N PRO A 91 -35.53 7.81 12.30
CA PRO A 91 -35.05 7.90 10.93
C PRO A 91 -36.20 8.09 9.93
N SER A 92 -36.10 9.12 9.08
CA SER A 92 -37.10 9.43 8.02
C SER A 92 -37.23 8.34 6.95
N TYR A 93 -36.22 7.47 6.84
CA TYR A 93 -36.15 6.43 5.82
C TYR A 93 -36.74 5.07 6.25
N MET A 94 -37.12 4.88 7.52
CA MET A 94 -37.74 3.64 8.01
C MET A 94 -39.22 3.85 8.38
N LEU A 95 -40.00 2.77 8.34
CA LEU A 95 -41.38 2.80 8.84
C LEU A 95 -41.40 2.92 10.38
N PRO A 96 -42.31 3.71 10.97
CA PRO A 96 -42.39 3.89 12.43
C PRO A 96 -42.67 2.58 13.21
N GLU A 97 -43.34 1.62 12.57
CA GLU A 97 -43.57 0.28 13.13
C GLU A 97 -42.24 -0.47 13.31
N THR A 98 -41.39 -0.44 12.28
CA THR A 98 -40.07 -1.08 12.30
C THR A 98 -39.15 -0.46 13.33
N VAL A 99 -39.21 0.86 13.52
CA VAL A 99 -38.41 1.55 14.55
C VAL A 99 -38.82 1.13 15.95
N LYS A 100 -40.13 0.89 16.19
CA LYS A 100 -40.60 0.33 17.47
C LYS A 100 -40.11 -1.09 17.67
N ASP A 101 -40.16 -1.91 16.63
CA ASP A 101 -39.66 -3.29 16.68
C ASP A 101 -38.17 -3.31 17.03
N LEU A 102 -37.36 -2.47 16.38
CA LEU A 102 -35.93 -2.31 16.67
C LEU A 102 -35.65 -1.91 18.12
N LYS A 103 -36.45 -0.99 18.69
CA LYS A 103 -36.31 -0.58 20.10
C LYS A 103 -36.77 -1.64 21.09
N SER A 104 -37.62 -2.58 20.66
CA SER A 104 -38.21 -3.61 21.54
C SER A 104 -37.38 -4.89 21.62
N ILE A 105 -36.67 -5.24 20.54
CA ILE A 105 -35.95 -6.52 20.40
C ILE A 105 -34.47 -6.31 20.72
N TRP A 106 -34.03 -6.77 21.89
CA TRP A 106 -32.64 -6.62 22.33
C TRP A 106 -31.66 -7.40 21.45
N GLU A 107 -32.08 -8.54 20.86
CA GLU A 107 -31.23 -9.35 19.99
C GLU A 107 -30.75 -8.57 18.77
N ILE A 108 -31.60 -7.69 18.21
CA ILE A 108 -31.25 -6.90 17.02
C ILE A 108 -30.24 -5.81 17.38
N CYS A 109 -30.44 -5.11 18.51
CA CYS A 109 -29.46 -4.14 19.00
C CYS A 109 -28.09 -4.79 19.23
N SER A 110 -28.07 -5.97 19.86
CA SER A 110 -26.81 -6.70 20.08
C SER A 110 -26.07 -7.04 18.78
N VAL A 111 -26.79 -7.32 17.68
CA VAL A 111 -26.17 -7.59 16.37
C VAL A 111 -25.60 -6.32 15.76
N PHE A 112 -26.31 -5.19 15.86
CA PHE A 112 -25.80 -3.91 15.37
C PHE A 112 -24.55 -3.47 16.14
N ASP A 113 -24.56 -3.59 17.46
CA ASP A 113 -23.40 -3.26 18.30
C ASP A 113 -22.20 -4.13 17.95
N ALA A 114 -22.41 -5.43 17.75
CA ALA A 114 -21.35 -6.36 17.34
C ALA A 114 -20.77 -5.99 15.96
N GLU A 115 -21.61 -5.58 15.00
CA GLU A 115 -21.15 -5.18 13.66
C GLU A 115 -20.36 -3.86 13.71
N VAL A 116 -20.80 -2.88 14.49
CA VAL A 116 -20.06 -1.62 14.70
C VAL A 116 -18.69 -1.89 15.33
N GLN A 117 -18.62 -2.76 16.35
CA GLN A 117 -17.35 -3.15 16.97
C GLN A 117 -16.42 -3.82 15.97
N LYS A 118 -16.95 -4.69 15.10
CA LYS A 118 -16.17 -5.32 14.04
C LYS A 118 -15.62 -4.29 13.05
N LEU A 119 -16.43 -3.33 12.62
CA LEU A 119 -15.96 -2.25 11.74
C LEU A 119 -14.88 -1.38 12.40
N GLU A 120 -14.96 -1.12 13.71
CA GLU A 120 -13.92 -0.40 14.45
C GLU A 120 -12.61 -1.20 14.50
N ALA A 121 -12.69 -2.51 14.73
CA ALA A 121 -11.53 -3.41 14.71
C ALA A 121 -10.89 -3.49 13.32
N ASP A 122 -11.70 -3.65 12.26
CA ASP A 122 -11.24 -3.68 10.87
C ASP A 122 -10.56 -2.36 10.50
N ARG A 123 -11.12 -1.21 10.92
CA ARG A 123 -10.52 0.11 10.72
C ARG A 123 -9.16 0.22 11.40
N HIS A 124 -9.03 -0.28 12.64
CA HIS A 124 -7.76 -0.27 13.35
C HIS A 124 -6.72 -1.13 12.65
N GLN A 125 -7.08 -2.34 12.22
CA GLN A 125 -6.19 -3.25 11.51
C GLN A 125 -5.74 -2.65 10.17
N LEU A 126 -6.66 -2.08 9.40
CA LEU A 126 -6.35 -1.40 8.15
C LEU A 126 -5.38 -0.23 8.35
N GLY A 127 -5.58 0.59 9.38
CA GLY A 127 -4.74 1.77 9.64
C GLY A 127 -3.37 1.46 10.25
N THR A 128 -3.21 0.35 10.97
CA THR A 128 -1.97 0.03 11.70
C THR A 128 -1.08 -0.99 11.00
N GLU A 129 -1.66 -2.00 10.35
CA GLU A 129 -0.91 -3.13 9.79
C GLU A 129 -0.87 -3.10 8.26
N ILE A 130 -2.00 -2.77 7.62
CA ILE A 130 -2.17 -2.96 6.17
C ILE A 130 -1.79 -1.69 5.40
N VAL A 131 -2.26 -0.51 5.83
CA VAL A 131 -2.13 0.76 5.12
C VAL A 131 -1.38 1.79 5.96
N VAL A 132 -0.14 1.47 6.31
CA VAL A 132 0.74 2.37 7.09
C VAL A 132 1.05 3.68 6.35
N ALA A 133 1.02 3.66 5.01
CA ALA A 133 1.29 4.82 4.17
C ALA A 133 0.11 5.83 4.07
N GLY A 134 -1.12 5.42 4.45
CA GLY A 134 -2.31 6.30 4.42
C GLY A 134 -2.94 6.50 3.03
N ASP A 135 -2.62 5.67 2.05
CA ASP A 135 -3.25 5.68 0.73
C ASP A 135 -4.71 5.20 0.80
N ASP A 136 -5.64 5.94 0.18
CA ASP A 136 -7.07 5.64 0.21
C ASP A 136 -7.59 4.89 -1.02
N SER A 137 -6.81 4.88 -2.10
CA SER A 137 -7.17 4.26 -3.38
C SER A 137 -6.54 2.89 -3.50
N TRP A 138 -7.37 1.85 -3.55
CA TRP A 138 -6.95 0.46 -3.64
C TRP A 138 -7.57 -0.24 -4.85
N PRO A 139 -6.81 -1.08 -5.57
CA PRO A 139 -7.35 -1.88 -6.66
C PRO A 139 -8.20 -3.01 -6.08
N LEU A 140 -9.53 -2.91 -6.23
CA LEU A 140 -10.50 -3.86 -5.70
C LEU A 140 -11.37 -4.47 -6.82
N PRO A 141 -11.75 -5.75 -6.71
CA PRO A 141 -12.47 -6.48 -7.76
C PRO A 141 -13.93 -6.05 -7.94
N VAL A 142 -14.56 -5.54 -6.88
CA VAL A 142 -16.00 -5.28 -6.88
C VAL A 142 -16.26 -3.86 -6.45
N ASN A 143 -16.81 -3.07 -7.35
CA ASN A 143 -17.20 -1.70 -7.07
C ASN A 143 -18.61 -1.66 -6.49
N ILE A 144 -18.69 -1.64 -5.16
CA ILE A 144 -19.97 -1.66 -4.42
C ILE A 144 -20.81 -0.43 -4.75
N GLN A 145 -20.19 0.76 -4.84
CA GLN A 145 -20.90 2.01 -5.17
C GLN A 145 -21.62 1.91 -6.51
N ARG A 146 -20.94 1.37 -7.54
CA ARG A 146 -21.53 1.16 -8.86
C ARG A 146 -22.66 0.13 -8.84
N LEU A 147 -22.50 -0.96 -8.08
CA LEU A 147 -23.56 -1.95 -7.90
C LEU A 147 -24.81 -1.34 -7.25
N VAL A 148 -24.62 -0.50 -6.23
CA VAL A 148 -25.72 0.24 -5.57
C VAL A 148 -26.45 1.14 -6.54
N LEU A 149 -25.72 1.95 -7.32
CA LEU A 149 -26.32 2.83 -8.33
C LEU A 149 -27.09 2.06 -9.42
N ASN A 150 -26.56 0.92 -9.87
CA ASN A 150 -27.22 0.11 -10.88
C ASN A 150 -28.51 -0.53 -10.34
N ALA A 151 -28.46 -1.06 -9.13
CA ALA A 151 -29.63 -1.64 -8.50
C ALA A 151 -30.72 -0.60 -8.20
N GLN A 152 -30.35 0.62 -7.77
CA GLN A 152 -31.29 1.73 -7.62
C GLN A 152 -32.05 2.03 -8.92
N LYS A 153 -31.36 2.01 -10.07
CA LYS A 153 -31.96 2.21 -11.39
C LYS A 153 -32.88 1.06 -11.80
N ILE A 154 -32.45 -0.18 -11.60
CA ILE A 154 -33.23 -1.39 -11.95
C ILE A 154 -34.51 -1.47 -11.11
N LEU A 155 -34.38 -1.25 -9.80
CA LEU A 155 -35.46 -1.35 -8.84
C LEU A 155 -36.34 -0.10 -8.80
N LYS A 156 -35.96 0.97 -9.52
CA LYS A 156 -36.66 2.28 -9.55
C LYS A 156 -37.03 2.76 -8.13
N ILE A 157 -36.03 2.76 -7.25
CA ILE A 157 -36.23 3.09 -5.84
C ILE A 157 -36.64 4.56 -5.71
N ASP A 158 -37.79 4.81 -5.11
CA ASP A 158 -38.25 6.17 -4.78
C ASP A 158 -37.78 6.52 -3.36
N PHE A 159 -36.82 7.44 -3.25
CA PHE A 159 -36.25 7.88 -1.98
C PHE A 159 -37.22 8.69 -1.12
N ARG A 160 -38.41 9.01 -1.63
CA ARG A 160 -39.43 9.77 -0.89
C ARG A 160 -40.35 8.89 -0.05
N ARG A 161 -40.36 7.58 -0.29
CA ARG A 161 -41.22 6.66 0.45
C ARG A 161 -40.41 5.93 1.53
N PRO A 162 -40.95 5.76 2.75
CA PRO A 162 -40.32 4.92 3.75
C PRO A 162 -40.27 3.48 3.24
N PHE A 163 -39.15 2.80 3.51
CA PHE A 163 -38.91 1.46 2.99
C PHE A 163 -39.74 0.41 3.74
N ASP A 164 -40.43 -0.44 2.99
CA ASP A 164 -41.07 -1.66 3.51
C ASP A 164 -40.00 -2.75 3.72
N ILE A 165 -40.03 -3.41 4.88
CA ILE A 165 -39.08 -4.46 5.27
C ILE A 165 -39.08 -5.59 4.23
N MET A 166 -40.25 -5.98 3.73
CA MET A 166 -40.35 -7.12 2.81
C MET A 166 -39.76 -6.81 1.43
N VAL A 167 -39.86 -5.55 0.98
CA VAL A 167 -39.23 -5.06 -0.24
C VAL A 167 -37.72 -4.93 -0.04
N SER A 168 -37.28 -4.44 1.12
CA SER A 168 -35.87 -4.34 1.49
C SER A 168 -35.17 -5.70 1.52
N GLN A 169 -35.81 -6.73 2.07
CA GLN A 169 -35.28 -8.10 2.11
C GLN A 169 -35.10 -8.69 0.71
N LYS A 170 -36.09 -8.51 -0.18
CA LYS A 170 -35.99 -8.95 -1.58
C LYS A 170 -34.87 -8.24 -2.32
N ASN A 171 -34.74 -6.93 -2.10
CA ASN A 171 -33.68 -6.12 -2.68
C ASN A 171 -32.30 -6.57 -2.19
N ALA A 172 -32.13 -6.77 -0.88
CA ALA A 172 -30.89 -7.28 -0.29
C ALA A 172 -30.49 -8.65 -0.86
N THR A 173 -31.46 -9.56 -1.01
CA THR A 173 -31.23 -10.88 -1.61
C THR A 173 -30.80 -10.77 -3.08
N LEU A 174 -31.42 -9.87 -3.85
CA LEU A 174 -31.03 -9.61 -5.25
C LEU A 174 -29.62 -9.02 -5.33
N PHE A 175 -29.30 -8.06 -4.46
CA PHE A 175 -27.97 -7.48 -4.33
C PHE A 175 -26.91 -8.54 -4.00
N PHE A 176 -27.18 -9.40 -3.01
CA PHE A 176 -26.30 -10.49 -2.63
C PHE A 176 -26.07 -11.47 -3.79
N ASN A 177 -27.12 -11.78 -4.55
CA ASN A 177 -27.00 -12.62 -5.75
C ASN A 177 -26.17 -11.96 -6.85
N ILE A 178 -26.32 -10.65 -7.07
CA ILE A 178 -25.50 -9.89 -8.04
C ILE A 178 -24.04 -9.88 -7.59
N LEU A 179 -23.78 -9.63 -6.30
CA LEU A 179 -22.45 -9.62 -5.70
C LEU A 179 -21.76 -10.99 -5.80
N LEU A 180 -22.47 -12.06 -5.48
CA LEU A 180 -21.98 -13.42 -5.63
C LEU A 180 -21.64 -13.74 -7.08
N ARG A 181 -22.50 -13.35 -8.03
CA ARG A 181 -22.26 -13.59 -9.46
C ARG A 181 -21.05 -12.81 -9.97
N SER A 182 -20.87 -11.55 -9.57
CA SER A 182 -19.70 -10.76 -9.99
C SER A 182 -18.42 -11.31 -9.37
N ALA A 183 -18.43 -11.68 -8.08
CA ALA A 183 -17.30 -12.30 -7.42
C ALA A 183 -16.92 -13.66 -8.06
N LEU A 184 -17.90 -14.51 -8.36
CA LEU A 184 -17.66 -15.79 -9.02
C LEU A 184 -17.17 -15.62 -10.47
N ALA A 185 -17.67 -14.63 -11.21
CA ALA A 185 -17.20 -14.32 -12.55
C ALA A 185 -15.72 -13.92 -12.56
N SER A 186 -15.29 -13.09 -11.59
CA SER A 186 -13.89 -12.68 -11.44
C SER A 186 -12.93 -13.84 -11.12
N LYS A 187 -13.42 -14.90 -10.44
CA LYS A 187 -12.65 -16.12 -10.14
C LYS A 187 -12.65 -17.13 -11.30
N LYS A 188 -13.75 -17.24 -12.05
CA LYS A 188 -13.90 -18.25 -13.13
C LYS A 188 -13.13 -17.89 -14.42
N SER A 189 -12.71 -16.64 -14.56
CA SER A 189 -11.93 -16.13 -15.70
C SER A 189 -10.53 -16.78 -15.85
N ILE A 190 -10.05 -17.50 -14.82
CA ILE A 190 -8.76 -18.23 -14.82
C ILE A 190 -8.70 -19.36 -15.89
N GLY A 191 -9.86 -19.81 -16.40
CA GLY A 191 -9.98 -20.91 -17.35
C GLY A 191 -9.61 -20.60 -18.81
N GLN A 192 -9.30 -19.35 -19.15
CA GLN A 192 -8.73 -18.98 -20.46
C GLN A 192 -7.23 -18.73 -20.29
N PRO A 193 -6.37 -19.12 -21.26
CA PRO A 193 -4.94 -19.21 -21.02
C PRO A 193 -4.38 -17.86 -20.57
N ALA A 194 -4.09 -17.74 -19.28
CA ALA A 194 -3.29 -16.65 -18.71
C ALA A 194 -1.81 -16.73 -19.16
N THR A 195 -1.51 -17.46 -20.23
CA THR A 195 -0.24 -17.47 -20.95
C THR A 195 -0.03 -16.23 -21.82
N GLN A 196 -0.90 -15.23 -21.72
CA GLN A 196 -0.77 -13.98 -22.45
C GLN A 196 -0.87 -12.76 -21.51
N VAL A 197 -0.17 -12.80 -20.37
CA VAL A 197 0.10 -11.57 -19.61
C VAL A 197 1.18 -10.77 -20.36
N THR A 198 0.66 -10.05 -21.34
CA THR A 198 1.07 -8.78 -21.94
C THR A 198 2.37 -8.15 -21.43
N LEU A 199 3.42 -8.34 -22.22
CA LEU A 199 4.64 -7.54 -22.20
C LEU A 199 4.46 -6.24 -23.00
N ASN A 200 3.35 -5.51 -22.76
CA ASN A 200 3.03 -4.26 -23.46
C ASN A 200 3.42 -2.99 -22.68
N THR A 201 4.01 -3.12 -21.49
CA THR A 201 4.34 -1.96 -20.63
C THR A 201 5.70 -1.32 -20.96
N PHE A 202 6.53 -1.94 -21.80
CA PHE A 202 7.88 -1.47 -22.09
C PHE A 202 7.95 -0.35 -23.15
N HIS A 203 6.85 -0.05 -23.85
CA HIS A 203 6.82 1.03 -24.84
C HIS A 203 6.60 2.43 -24.24
N TYR A 204 6.15 2.55 -22.98
CA TYR A 204 5.81 3.85 -22.37
C TYR A 204 6.81 4.37 -21.31
N ALA A 205 7.87 3.63 -20.98
CA ALA A 205 8.92 4.07 -20.03
C ALA A 205 9.89 5.13 -20.62
N GLY A 206 9.48 5.83 -21.68
CA GLY A 206 10.30 6.76 -22.47
C GLY A 206 9.96 8.24 -22.31
N VAL A 207 9.05 8.63 -21.41
CA VAL A 207 8.68 10.05 -21.26
C VAL A 207 9.46 10.71 -20.13
N SER A 208 10.34 11.61 -20.56
CA SER A 208 11.26 12.51 -19.85
C SER A 208 10.84 13.00 -18.45
N ALA A 209 11.65 12.68 -17.44
CA ALA A 209 11.87 13.53 -16.26
C ALA A 209 13.21 13.17 -15.58
N LYS A 210 14.28 13.90 -15.94
CA LYS A 210 15.55 14.20 -15.23
C LYS A 210 16.31 13.18 -14.35
N ASN A 211 15.87 11.94 -14.14
CA ASN A 211 16.57 10.88 -13.38
C ASN A 211 16.50 9.50 -14.08
N VAL A 212 16.61 9.47 -15.42
CA VAL A 212 16.36 8.30 -16.29
C VAL A 212 17.51 7.26 -16.31
N LYS A 213 18.45 7.30 -15.37
CA LYS A 213 19.47 6.23 -15.23
C LYS A 213 18.94 4.96 -14.53
N LEU A 214 17.69 4.95 -14.05
CA LEU A 214 17.14 3.92 -13.16
C LEU A 214 16.18 2.90 -13.82
N GLY A 215 15.89 3.02 -15.12
CA GLY A 215 14.91 2.13 -15.78
C GLY A 215 15.54 0.81 -16.24
N VAL A 216 15.82 0.71 -17.54
CA VAL A 216 16.33 -0.51 -18.19
C VAL A 216 17.66 -1.00 -17.61
N PRO A 217 18.69 -0.15 -17.37
CA PRO A 217 19.95 -0.62 -16.80
C PRO A 217 19.79 -1.21 -15.40
N ARG A 218 18.90 -0.65 -14.58
CA ARG A 218 18.60 -1.15 -13.24
C ARG A 218 17.83 -2.45 -13.29
N LEU A 219 16.86 -2.56 -14.20
CA LEU A 219 16.11 -3.79 -14.42
C LEU A 219 17.03 -4.93 -14.86
N GLY A 220 17.99 -4.66 -15.75
CA GLY A 220 19.02 -5.62 -16.14
C GLY A 220 19.89 -6.07 -14.96
N GLU A 221 20.31 -5.14 -14.10
CA GLU A 221 21.06 -5.47 -12.86
C GLU A 221 20.26 -6.38 -11.93
N ILE A 222 18.95 -6.14 -11.78
CA ILE A 222 18.07 -6.92 -10.91
C ILE A 222 17.85 -8.33 -11.47
N ILE A 223 17.52 -8.46 -12.76
CA ILE A 223 17.21 -9.74 -13.39
C ILE A 223 18.43 -10.67 -13.41
N ILE A 224 19.62 -10.12 -13.68
CA ILE A 224 20.88 -10.89 -13.73
C ILE A 224 21.45 -11.11 -12.32
N VAL A 225 20.87 -10.48 -11.29
CA VAL A 225 21.37 -10.50 -9.91
C VAL A 225 22.85 -10.05 -9.90
N ALA A 226 23.09 -8.87 -10.47
CA ALA A 226 24.43 -8.36 -10.69
C ALA A 226 25.15 -8.12 -9.35
N LYS A 227 26.31 -8.76 -9.17
CA LYS A 227 27.12 -8.61 -7.95
C LYS A 227 27.65 -7.19 -7.73
N LYS A 228 27.88 -6.42 -8.80
CA LYS A 228 28.36 -5.04 -8.75
C LYS A 228 27.31 -4.11 -9.35
N ILE A 229 26.56 -3.42 -8.49
CA ILE A 229 25.57 -2.41 -8.91
C ILE A 229 26.23 -1.06 -9.14
N LYS A 230 25.81 -0.33 -10.17
CA LYS A 230 26.42 0.96 -10.54
C LYS A 230 26.19 2.06 -9.49
N THR A 231 25.03 2.04 -8.83
CA THR A 231 24.65 3.03 -7.82
C THR A 231 24.13 2.34 -6.56
N PRO A 232 25.01 1.86 -5.67
CA PRO A 232 24.59 1.34 -4.37
C PRO A 232 24.04 2.46 -3.50
N SER A 233 22.85 2.26 -2.93
CA SER A 233 22.24 3.17 -1.97
C SER A 233 21.74 2.41 -0.75
N LEU A 234 21.79 3.07 0.41
CA LEU A 234 21.30 2.55 1.69
C LEU A 234 20.47 3.65 2.37
N SER A 235 19.22 3.33 2.70
CA SER A 235 18.37 4.21 3.51
C SER A 235 18.35 3.71 4.95
N VAL A 236 18.74 4.59 5.87
CA VAL A 236 18.78 4.31 7.31
C VAL A 236 17.63 5.04 7.99
N TYR A 237 16.76 4.30 8.67
CA TYR A 237 15.74 4.86 9.55
C TYR A 237 16.23 4.84 11.00
N LEU A 238 15.99 5.93 11.71
CA LEU A 238 16.39 6.11 13.10
C LEU A 238 15.25 5.81 14.07
N LYS A 239 15.60 5.44 15.31
CA LYS A 239 14.64 5.37 16.42
C LYS A 239 14.31 6.77 16.96
N PRO A 240 13.06 7.04 17.41
CA PRO A 240 12.65 8.38 17.81
C PRO A 240 13.31 8.96 19.08
N GLU A 241 13.74 8.13 20.05
CA GLU A 241 14.02 8.62 21.42
C GLU A 241 15.48 8.99 21.74
N MET A 242 16.49 8.43 21.07
CA MET A 242 17.90 8.79 21.30
C MET A 242 18.67 8.41 20.05
N SER A 243 18.89 9.36 19.13
CA SER A 243 19.62 8.98 17.93
C SER A 243 20.09 10.19 17.11
N THR A 244 21.36 10.14 16.76
CA THR A 244 21.92 10.90 15.64
C THR A 244 21.45 10.28 14.33
N LEU A 245 21.17 11.10 13.30
CA LEU A 245 20.88 10.65 11.90
C LEU A 245 21.98 9.76 11.30
N ILE A 246 23.14 9.75 11.95
CA ILE A 246 24.39 9.11 11.55
C ILE A 246 24.69 7.98 12.53
N LYS A 247 24.82 6.74 12.04
CA LYS A 247 24.95 5.55 12.89
C LYS A 247 26.34 5.39 13.53
N GLU A 248 27.41 5.86 12.88
CA GLU A 248 28.79 5.67 13.39
C GLU A 248 29.02 6.41 14.71
N ASP A 249 28.31 7.50 14.89
CA ASP A 249 28.48 8.36 16.06
C ASP A 249 27.63 7.88 17.25
N VAL A 250 26.75 6.89 17.06
CA VAL A 250 25.79 6.44 18.10
C VAL A 250 26.51 5.92 19.34
N GLU A 251 27.62 5.20 19.20
CA GLU A 251 28.37 4.64 20.34
C GLU A 251 29.29 5.66 21.00
N PHE A 252 29.82 6.60 20.20
CA PHE A 252 30.55 7.78 20.68
C PHE A 252 29.64 8.71 21.49
N VAL A 253 28.45 8.99 20.98
CA VAL A 253 27.39 9.76 21.63
C VAL A 253 26.85 9.03 22.86
N LYS A 254 26.64 7.71 22.77
CA LYS A 254 26.18 6.88 23.90
C LYS A 254 27.22 6.74 25.01
N SER A 255 28.52 6.72 24.69
CA SER A 255 29.60 6.70 25.69
C SER A 255 29.79 8.07 26.35
N TYR A 256 29.71 9.16 25.58
CA TYR A 256 29.63 10.54 26.07
C TYR A 256 28.49 10.73 27.09
N TYR A 257 27.31 10.15 26.83
CA TYR A 257 26.19 10.18 27.78
C TYR A 257 26.29 9.19 28.95
N LYS A 258 27.15 8.15 28.87
CA LYS A 258 27.36 7.17 29.96
C LYS A 258 28.34 7.67 31.02
N MET A 259 29.23 8.59 30.66
CA MET A 259 30.13 9.29 31.58
C MET A 259 29.96 10.80 31.40
N PRO A 260 28.94 11.42 32.02
CA PRO A 260 28.82 12.86 31.98
C PRO A 260 30.00 13.46 32.77
N ASP A 261 30.89 14.16 32.08
CA ASP A 261 31.69 15.17 32.76
C ASP A 261 30.70 16.10 33.47
N LYS A 262 30.96 16.34 34.76
CA LYS A 262 30.01 17.00 35.66
C LYS A 262 29.55 18.33 35.03
N GLU A 263 28.23 18.51 35.00
CA GLU A 263 27.50 19.76 34.69
C GLU A 263 27.31 20.13 33.20
N ILE A 264 26.99 19.18 32.32
CA ILE A 264 26.39 19.53 31.04
C ILE A 264 24.87 19.56 31.17
N ASP A 265 24.30 20.78 31.20
CA ASP A 265 22.86 20.99 31.08
C ASP A 265 22.39 20.45 29.71
N LEU A 266 21.71 19.29 29.71
CA LEU A 266 21.13 18.69 28.51
C LEU A 266 20.19 19.66 27.74
N ASN A 267 19.65 20.64 28.46
CA ASN A 267 18.75 21.68 27.92
C ASN A 267 19.48 22.78 27.13
N LYS A 268 20.82 22.86 27.16
CA LYS A 268 21.61 23.85 26.40
C LYS A 268 22.23 23.28 25.11
N ILE A 269 22.02 21.99 24.81
CA ILE A 269 22.61 21.33 23.63
C ILE A 269 21.72 21.53 22.40
N SER A 270 22.34 21.90 21.28
CA SER A 270 21.68 22.02 19.97
C SER A 270 21.30 20.64 19.41
N SER A 271 20.12 20.53 18.79
CA SER A 271 19.64 19.32 18.11
C SER A 271 20.38 19.01 16.79
N TRP A 272 21.16 19.95 16.27
CA TRP A 272 21.90 19.79 15.01
C TRP A 272 23.32 19.27 15.25
N LEU A 273 23.69 18.22 14.52
CA LEU A 273 25.00 17.57 14.57
C LEU A 273 25.79 17.90 13.29
N LEU A 274 26.96 18.52 13.43
CA LEU A 274 27.91 18.71 12.33
C LEU A 274 29.03 17.70 12.45
N ARG A 275 29.06 16.70 11.56
CA ARG A 275 30.13 15.70 11.53
C ARG A 275 31.24 16.12 10.58
N ILE A 276 32.46 16.17 11.09
CA ILE A 276 33.67 16.45 10.32
C ILE A 276 34.54 15.20 10.33
N GLU A 277 34.75 14.59 9.17
CA GLU A 277 35.69 13.48 9.01
C GLU A 277 36.99 13.99 8.38
N LEU A 278 38.08 13.86 9.13
CA LEU A 278 39.40 14.32 8.71
C LEU A 278 40.19 13.18 8.08
N ASN A 279 40.80 13.46 6.93
CA ASN A 279 41.68 12.51 6.26
C ASN A 279 42.98 12.32 7.07
N ARG A 280 43.17 11.14 7.66
CA ARG A 280 44.28 10.82 8.57
C ARG A 280 45.66 10.83 7.91
N GLU A 281 45.77 10.53 6.62
CA GLU A 281 47.06 10.57 5.91
C GLU A 281 47.54 12.00 5.77
N MET A 282 46.61 12.88 5.37
CA MET A 282 46.84 14.32 5.33
C MET A 282 47.12 14.90 6.71
N MET A 283 46.66 14.22 7.77
CA MET A 283 46.92 14.63 9.14
C MET A 283 48.32 14.22 9.60
N VAL A 284 48.79 13.04 9.22
CA VAL A 284 50.14 12.55 9.55
C VAL A 284 51.20 13.27 8.69
N ASP A 285 50.94 13.44 7.39
CA ASP A 285 51.81 14.19 6.48
C ASP A 285 51.99 15.64 6.92
N LYS A 286 50.93 16.25 7.46
CA LYS A 286 50.95 17.61 8.02
C LYS A 286 51.29 17.66 9.51
N LYS A 287 51.62 16.50 10.12
CA LYS A 287 51.99 16.32 11.53
C LYS A 287 51.00 16.97 12.52
N LEU A 288 49.71 16.84 12.24
CA LEU A 288 48.63 17.38 13.06
C LEU A 288 48.14 16.34 14.07
N ASN A 289 47.81 16.81 15.28
CA ASN A 289 47.22 15.98 16.33
C ASN A 289 45.78 16.41 16.65
N MET A 290 44.93 15.48 17.07
CA MET A 290 43.51 15.75 17.32
C MET A 290 43.30 16.75 18.46
N ALA A 291 44.14 16.73 19.49
CA ALA A 291 44.10 17.72 20.59
C ALA A 291 44.36 19.15 20.08
N ASN A 292 45.39 19.34 19.25
CA ASN A 292 45.72 20.63 18.66
C ASN A 292 44.62 21.17 17.72
N ILE A 293 43.84 20.26 17.11
CA ILE A 293 42.69 20.62 16.27
C ILE A 293 41.50 21.00 17.13
N ALA A 294 41.22 20.25 18.19
CA ALA A 294 40.14 20.56 19.14
C ALA A 294 40.40 21.89 19.88
N GLU A 295 41.63 22.17 20.33
CA GLU A 295 42.01 23.44 20.95
C GLU A 295 41.82 24.64 20.00
N LYS A 296 42.12 24.47 18.70
CA LYS A 296 41.90 25.51 17.68
C LYS A 296 40.43 25.69 17.27
N ILE A 297 39.59 24.66 17.44
CA ILE A 297 38.15 24.74 17.18
C ILE A 297 37.41 25.41 18.35
N ASN A 298 37.95 25.32 19.57
CA ASN A 298 37.36 25.87 20.79
C ASN A 298 37.83 27.31 21.15
N LEU A 299 38.75 27.90 20.37
CA LEU A 299 39.14 29.32 20.42
C LEU A 299 38.19 30.16 19.57
#